data_AF-A0A7J2KD42-F1
#
_entry.id   AF-A0A7J2KD42-F1
#
_cell.length_a   1.000
_cell.length_b   1.000
_cell.length_c   1.000
_cell.angle_alpha   90.00
_cell.angle_beta   90.00
_cell.angle_gamma   90.00
#
_symmetry.space_group_name_H-M   'P 1'
#
loop_
_entity.id
_entity.type
_entity.pdbx_description
1 polymer ?
#
loop_
_entity_poly.entity_id
_entity_poly.type
_entity_poly.pdbx_seq_one_letter_code
_entity_poly.pdbx_strand_id
1 'polypeptide(L)'
;YYKSFMNLIKNAVNWIPWRIFIDIEGFYRGNDIKNILKKFNSPLIVIDPVDRNRNAAAAVSLEKLLEFKTACKFFLKNPSLSFFFPKPISPITLKEFKEIRSHRNTHIVCILLHIKNISPDIIWGIGLKIAKKMRNILEKNDFKILDVGVWTDEKKILTILFESENICLSNVKKHIGPPVGSSNEMDFIKKYFNMGNIVAGPYIEGRRWIVYKPRKYTKINDLIMDKLGQIGSIEKILERSEITVFFDEDIFNIKTPSFLIYLKKWIIKKYKWIKI
;
A
#
# COMPACT_ATOMS: atom_id res chain seq x y z
N TYR A 1 6.39 -1.22 -33.50
CA TYR A 1 7.51 -1.97 -32.88
C TYR A 1 7.39 -3.50 -33.10
N TYR A 2 6.65 -4.28 -32.29
CA TYR A 2 6.63 -5.77 -32.40
C TYR A 2 5.67 -6.36 -33.46
N LYS A 3 4.83 -5.54 -34.10
CA LYS A 3 3.93 -5.87 -35.23
C LYS A 3 2.78 -6.86 -34.95
N SER A 4 2.88 -7.75 -33.96
CA SER A 4 1.80 -8.67 -33.59
C SER A 4 1.73 -8.91 -32.08
N PHE A 5 0.55 -9.33 -31.59
CA PHE A 5 0.36 -9.73 -30.20
C PHE A 5 1.34 -10.85 -29.80
N MET A 6 1.46 -11.90 -30.63
CA MET A 6 2.35 -13.02 -30.37
C MET A 6 3.82 -12.62 -30.27
N ASN A 7 4.27 -11.68 -31.11
CA ASN A 7 5.64 -11.18 -31.05
C ASN A 7 5.87 -10.33 -29.79
N LEU A 8 4.90 -9.49 -29.41
CA LEU A 8 4.99 -8.71 -28.18
C LEU A 8 5.16 -9.62 -26.97
N ILE A 9 4.28 -10.61 -26.78
CA ILE A 9 4.33 -11.45 -25.58
C ILE A 9 5.59 -12.32 -25.53
N LYS A 10 6.09 -12.82 -26.67
CA LYS A 10 7.37 -13.58 -26.74
C LYS A 10 8.56 -12.74 -26.29
N ASN A 11 8.58 -11.45 -26.66
CA ASN A 11 9.63 -10.53 -26.24
C ASN A 11 9.45 -10.05 -24.80
N ALA A 12 8.19 -9.82 -24.38
CA ALA A 12 7.87 -9.31 -23.04
C ALA A 12 8.31 -10.25 -21.91
N VAL A 13 8.36 -11.57 -22.14
CA VAL A 13 8.90 -12.53 -21.15
C VAL A 13 10.36 -12.24 -20.78
N ASN A 14 11.12 -11.60 -21.67
CA ASN A 14 12.54 -11.28 -21.45
C ASN A 14 12.77 -9.84 -20.98
N TRP A 15 11.71 -9.05 -20.80
CA TRP A 15 11.83 -7.66 -20.35
C TRP A 15 12.46 -7.56 -18.95
N ILE A 16 13.44 -6.67 -18.80
CA ILE A 16 14.13 -6.40 -17.54
C ILE A 16 13.77 -4.97 -17.12
N PRO A 17 13.06 -4.77 -16.00
CA PRO A 17 12.70 -3.43 -15.52
C PRO A 17 13.88 -2.45 -15.52
N TRP A 18 13.61 -1.19 -15.87
CA TRP A 18 14.60 -0.10 -16.06
C TRP A 18 15.58 -0.29 -17.22
N ARG A 19 15.49 -1.40 -17.97
CA ARG A 19 16.28 -1.63 -19.19
C ARG A 19 15.44 -1.67 -20.45
N ILE A 20 14.11 -1.57 -20.32
CA ILE A 20 13.19 -1.61 -21.45
C ILE A 20 13.04 -0.19 -22.00
N PHE A 21 13.55 0.00 -23.21
CA PHE A 21 13.48 1.25 -23.94
C PHE A 21 12.93 0.96 -25.33
N ILE A 22 11.76 1.54 -25.63
CA ILE A 22 11.08 1.40 -26.92
C ILE A 22 10.97 2.79 -27.52
N ASP A 23 11.68 3.00 -28.62
CA ASP A 23 11.65 4.22 -29.42
C ASP A 23 11.29 3.82 -30.84
N ILE A 24 10.07 4.18 -31.27
CA ILE A 24 9.52 3.76 -32.57
C ILE A 24 10.09 4.62 -33.70
N GLU A 25 10.28 5.92 -33.44
CA GLU A 25 10.79 6.90 -34.41
C GLU A 25 12.32 6.98 -34.43
N GLY A 26 12.99 6.42 -33.40
CA GLY A 26 14.45 6.39 -33.32
C GLY A 26 15.05 7.76 -33.00
N PHE A 27 14.36 8.56 -32.18
CA PHE A 27 14.79 9.88 -31.73
C PHE A 27 16.11 9.88 -30.96
N TYR A 28 16.43 8.79 -30.25
CA TYR A 28 17.61 8.72 -29.38
C TYR A 28 18.61 7.66 -29.82
N ARG A 29 19.91 7.98 -29.78
CA ARG A 29 21.01 7.07 -30.17
C ARG A 29 22.18 7.16 -29.18
N GLY A 30 22.97 6.10 -29.11
CA GLY A 30 24.23 6.09 -28.36
C GLY A 30 24.10 6.51 -26.90
N ASN A 31 24.87 7.52 -26.49
CA ASN A 31 24.91 8.01 -25.11
C ASN A 31 23.60 8.69 -24.66
N ASP A 32 22.76 9.17 -25.59
CA ASP A 32 21.50 9.84 -25.25
C ASP A 32 20.51 8.90 -24.57
N ILE A 33 20.55 7.61 -24.92
CA ILE A 33 19.70 6.59 -24.30
C ILE A 33 19.98 6.50 -22.81
N LYS A 34 21.25 6.55 -22.38
CA LYS A 34 21.61 6.51 -20.95
C LYS A 34 21.04 7.72 -20.20
N ASN A 35 21.08 8.89 -20.84
CA ASN A 35 20.52 10.11 -20.26
C ASN A 35 19.00 10.03 -20.14
N ILE A 36 18.32 9.49 -21.15
CA ILE A 36 16.87 9.27 -21.12
C ILE A 36 16.44 8.25 -20.07
N LEU A 37 17.16 7.13 -19.94
CA LEU A 37 16.89 6.14 -18.89
C LEU A 37 16.98 6.76 -17.50
N LYS A 38 18.01 7.58 -17.25
CA LYS A 38 18.16 8.34 -16.00
C LYS A 38 17.06 9.39 -15.83
N LYS A 39 16.71 10.12 -16.89
CA LYS A 39 15.70 11.20 -16.89
C LYS A 39 14.33 10.66 -16.47
N PHE A 40 13.86 9.58 -17.08
CA PHE A 40 12.53 9.05 -16.79
C PHE A 40 12.49 8.14 -15.57
N ASN A 41 13.58 7.44 -15.25
CA ASN A 41 13.70 6.52 -14.10
C ASN A 41 12.46 5.63 -13.91
N SER A 42 11.99 5.03 -15.00
CA SER A 42 10.75 4.24 -15.04
C SER A 42 11.06 2.77 -15.38
N PRO A 43 10.30 1.80 -14.86
CA PRO A 43 10.52 0.39 -15.16
C PRO A 43 10.32 0.06 -16.65
N LEU A 44 9.51 0.84 -17.37
CA LEU A 44 9.28 0.72 -18.81
C LEU A 44 9.29 2.12 -19.45
N ILE A 45 10.14 2.32 -20.45
CA ILE A 45 10.19 3.56 -21.21
C ILE A 45 9.73 3.29 -22.64
N VAL A 46 8.65 3.95 -23.03
CA VAL A 46 8.13 3.97 -24.40
C VAL A 46 8.07 5.44 -24.82
N ILE A 47 8.90 5.83 -25.78
CA ILE A 47 8.93 7.21 -26.26
C ILE A 47 7.68 7.47 -27.09
N ASP A 48 6.96 8.54 -26.75
CA ASP A 48 5.79 8.98 -27.51
C ASP A 48 6.25 9.41 -28.93
N PRO A 49 5.65 8.88 -30.01
CA PRO A 49 6.05 9.22 -31.38
C PRO A 49 5.81 10.69 -31.74
N VAL A 50 4.91 11.39 -31.02
CA VAL A 50 4.61 12.80 -31.27
C VAL A 50 5.43 13.73 -30.36
N ASP A 51 5.81 13.27 -29.16
CA ASP A 51 6.62 14.03 -28.22
C ASP A 51 7.78 13.20 -27.64
N ARG A 52 8.98 13.40 -28.19
CA ARG A 52 10.20 12.72 -27.73
C ARG A 52 10.50 12.89 -26.24
N ASN A 53 10.01 13.97 -25.61
CA ASN A 53 10.24 14.24 -24.19
C ASN A 53 9.26 13.53 -23.25
N ARG A 54 8.33 12.74 -23.79
CA ARG A 54 7.29 12.04 -23.03
C ARG A 54 7.50 10.54 -23.03
N ASN A 55 7.39 9.94 -21.84
CA ASN A 55 7.25 8.49 -21.69
C ASN A 55 5.77 8.12 -21.73
N ALA A 56 5.30 7.51 -22.81
CA ALA A 56 3.94 7.02 -22.96
C ALA A 56 3.58 5.93 -21.94
N ALA A 57 4.57 5.26 -21.36
CA ALA A 57 4.40 4.26 -20.30
C ALA A 57 4.63 4.80 -18.87
N ALA A 58 4.64 6.12 -18.67
CA ALA A 58 4.93 6.72 -17.36
C ALA A 58 4.01 6.26 -16.22
N ALA A 59 2.76 5.88 -16.53
CA ALA A 59 1.79 5.39 -15.54
C ALA A 59 1.95 3.88 -15.21
N VAL A 60 2.80 3.14 -15.93
CA VAL A 60 2.99 1.69 -15.72
C VAL A 60 3.87 1.47 -14.50
N SER A 61 3.29 0.93 -13.42
CA SER A 61 4.05 0.57 -12.23
C SER A 61 4.94 -0.66 -12.45
N LEU A 62 5.93 -0.84 -11.58
CA LEU A 62 6.78 -2.04 -11.58
C LEU A 62 5.94 -3.31 -11.40
N GLU A 63 5.00 -3.30 -10.45
CA GLU A 63 4.15 -4.44 -10.15
C GLU A 63 3.31 -4.83 -11.37
N LYS A 64 2.74 -3.85 -12.08
CA LYS A 64 1.95 -4.11 -13.29
C LYS A 64 2.80 -4.59 -14.46
N LEU A 65 4.02 -4.09 -14.61
CA LEU A 65 4.97 -4.61 -15.59
C LEU A 65 5.34 -6.07 -15.31
N LEU A 66 5.62 -6.41 -14.05
CA LEU A 66 5.98 -7.76 -13.64
C LEU A 66 4.80 -8.73 -13.72
N GLU A 67 3.60 -8.26 -13.37
CA GLU A 67 2.34 -9.00 -13.57
C GLU A 67 2.14 -9.32 -15.06
N PHE A 68 2.29 -8.33 -15.95
CA PHE A 68 2.19 -8.52 -17.40
C PHE A 68 3.23 -9.50 -17.93
N LYS A 69 4.50 -9.34 -17.55
CA LYS A 69 5.60 -10.26 -17.91
C LYS A 69 5.28 -11.69 -17.49
N THR A 70 4.77 -11.88 -16.28
CA THR A 70 4.42 -13.20 -15.75
C THR A 70 3.21 -13.78 -16.50
N ALA A 71 2.17 -12.98 -16.75
CA ALA A 71 1.02 -13.39 -17.53
C ALA A 71 1.42 -13.83 -18.95
N CYS A 72 2.35 -13.11 -19.60
CA CYS A 72 2.90 -13.51 -20.91
C CYS A 72 3.58 -14.88 -20.85
N LYS A 73 4.40 -15.13 -19.81
CA LYS A 73 5.09 -16.41 -19.62
C LYS A 73 4.10 -17.57 -19.43
N PHE A 74 3.07 -17.37 -18.61
CA PHE A 74 2.04 -18.38 -18.38
C PHE A 74 1.18 -18.62 -19.62
N PHE A 75 0.79 -17.55 -20.33
CA PHE A 75 0.01 -17.66 -21.55
C PHE A 75 0.76 -18.44 -22.64
N LEU A 76 2.06 -18.18 -22.82
CA LEU A 76 2.89 -18.91 -23.79
C LEU A 76 3.04 -20.40 -23.43
N LYS A 77 3.02 -20.75 -22.14
CA LYS A 77 3.09 -22.14 -21.69
C LYS A 77 1.76 -22.89 -21.83
N ASN A 78 0.65 -22.23 -21.46
CA ASN A 78 -0.68 -22.83 -21.50
C ASN A 78 -1.72 -21.76 -21.93
N PRO A 79 -1.89 -21.52 -23.25
CA PRO A 79 -2.83 -20.53 -23.76
C PRO A 79 -4.27 -20.87 -23.37
N SER A 80 -5.03 -19.86 -22.91
CA SER A 80 -6.42 -20.05 -22.49
C SER A 80 -7.24 -18.77 -22.68
N LEU A 81 -8.53 -18.92 -23.03
CA LEU A 81 -9.47 -17.79 -23.09
C LEU A 81 -9.60 -17.06 -21.75
N SER A 82 -9.30 -17.71 -20.62
CA SER A 82 -9.39 -17.09 -19.29
C SER A 82 -8.42 -15.92 -19.06
N PHE A 83 -7.37 -15.78 -19.87
CA PHE A 83 -6.48 -14.60 -19.84
C PHE A 83 -7.17 -13.35 -20.37
N PHE A 84 -8.11 -13.52 -21.30
CA PHE A 84 -8.88 -12.44 -21.93
C PHE A 84 -10.26 -12.27 -21.29
N PHE A 85 -10.88 -13.38 -20.89
CA PHE A 85 -12.25 -13.45 -20.36
C PHE A 85 -12.27 -14.19 -19.02
N PRO A 86 -11.72 -13.59 -17.94
CA PRO A 86 -11.77 -14.19 -16.61
C PRO A 86 -13.22 -14.23 -16.09
N LYS A 87 -13.60 -15.31 -15.40
CA LYS A 87 -14.93 -15.43 -14.76
C LYS A 87 -15.22 -14.21 -13.87
N PRO A 88 -16.43 -13.62 -13.88
CA PRO A 88 -16.79 -12.53 -12.98
C PRO A 88 -16.55 -12.87 -11.50
N ILE A 89 -16.28 -11.86 -10.67
CA ILE A 89 -16.18 -12.05 -9.21
C ILE A 89 -17.51 -11.67 -8.61
N SER A 90 -18.13 -12.59 -7.87
CA SER A 90 -19.26 -12.27 -7.01
C SER A 90 -18.79 -11.50 -5.77
N PRO A 91 -19.61 -10.60 -5.21
CA PRO A 91 -19.38 -10.01 -3.89
C PRO A 91 -18.99 -11.08 -2.86
N ILE A 92 -18.00 -10.79 -2.01
CA ILE A 92 -17.69 -11.66 -0.87
C ILE A 92 -18.88 -11.72 0.09
N THR A 93 -19.20 -12.91 0.59
CA THR A 93 -20.22 -13.08 1.63
C THR A 93 -19.59 -12.95 3.02
N LEU A 94 -20.39 -12.62 4.04
CA LEU A 94 -19.92 -12.58 5.43
C LEU A 94 -19.34 -13.93 5.88
N LYS A 95 -19.94 -15.03 5.43
CA LYS A 95 -19.47 -16.39 5.73
C LYS A 95 -18.08 -16.63 5.13
N GLU A 96 -17.91 -16.38 3.84
CA GLU A 96 -16.60 -16.49 3.16
C GLU A 96 -15.54 -15.61 3.82
N PHE A 97 -15.90 -14.38 4.21
CA PHE A 97 -14.97 -13.46 4.88
C PHE A 97 -14.51 -13.98 6.24
N LYS A 98 -15.44 -14.46 7.07
CA LYS A 98 -15.12 -15.06 8.37
C LYS A 98 -14.20 -16.27 8.23
N GLU A 99 -14.48 -17.13 7.25
CA GLU A 99 -13.64 -18.29 6.94
C GLU A 99 -12.23 -17.87 6.53
N ILE A 100 -12.07 -16.89 5.64
CA ILE A 100 -10.74 -16.43 5.24
C ILE A 100 -9.99 -15.79 6.42
N ARG A 101 -10.67 -14.98 7.24
CA ARG A 101 -10.06 -14.29 8.38
C ARG A 101 -9.60 -15.27 9.46
N SER A 102 -10.40 -16.30 9.77
CA SER A 102 -10.05 -17.29 10.80
C SER A 102 -8.77 -18.05 10.48
N HIS A 103 -8.48 -18.30 9.20
CA HIS A 103 -7.24 -18.94 8.77
C HIS A 103 -6.02 -18.00 8.84
N ARG A 104 -6.23 -16.69 8.74
CA ARG A 104 -5.16 -15.68 8.73
C ARG A 104 -4.81 -15.21 10.14
N ASN A 105 -5.77 -15.24 11.08
CA ASN A 105 -5.63 -14.71 12.43
C ASN A 105 -5.12 -13.26 12.45
N THR A 106 -5.66 -12.46 11.52
CA THR A 106 -5.38 -11.02 11.35
C THR A 106 -6.67 -10.23 11.48
N HIS A 107 -6.53 -8.92 11.62
CA HIS A 107 -7.65 -7.99 11.69
C HIS A 107 -7.75 -7.13 10.45
N ILE A 108 -8.97 -6.89 9.99
CA ILE A 108 -9.26 -5.95 8.91
C ILE A 108 -9.78 -4.66 9.53
N VAL A 109 -9.14 -3.54 9.22
CA VAL A 109 -9.56 -2.20 9.66
C VAL A 109 -9.92 -1.39 8.42
N CYS A 110 -11.13 -0.85 8.39
CA CYS A 110 -11.63 -0.04 7.28
C CYS A 110 -11.96 1.36 7.76
N ILE A 111 -11.24 2.36 7.24
CA ILE A 111 -11.61 3.76 7.39
C ILE A 111 -12.58 4.11 6.26
N LEU A 112 -13.79 4.51 6.59
CA LEU A 112 -14.80 5.01 5.66
C LEU A 112 -14.85 6.54 5.73
N LEU A 113 -14.69 7.19 4.59
CA LEU A 113 -14.77 8.64 4.42
C LEU A 113 -15.88 9.00 3.44
N HIS A 114 -16.73 9.95 3.84
CA HIS A 114 -17.69 10.59 2.95
C HIS A 114 -17.00 11.74 2.21
N ILE A 115 -16.98 11.66 0.89
CA ILE A 115 -16.22 12.57 0.03
C ILE A 115 -17.12 13.41 -0.87
N LYS A 116 -16.68 14.63 -1.19
CA LYS A 116 -17.29 15.52 -2.17
C LYS A 116 -17.18 14.89 -3.57
N ASN A 117 -18.13 15.23 -4.44
CA ASN A 117 -18.08 14.84 -5.84
C ASN A 117 -16.99 15.63 -6.58
N ILE A 118 -15.83 15.01 -6.77
CA ILE A 118 -14.66 15.56 -7.48
C ILE A 118 -14.11 14.52 -8.45
N SER A 119 -13.17 14.91 -9.32
CA SER A 119 -12.59 14.01 -10.32
C SER A 119 -12.03 12.71 -9.71
N PRO A 120 -12.33 11.52 -10.29
CA PRO A 120 -11.83 10.24 -9.82
C PRO A 120 -10.30 10.19 -9.65
N ASP A 121 -9.54 10.81 -10.57
CA ASP A 121 -8.07 10.86 -10.50
C ASP A 121 -7.57 11.55 -9.22
N ILE A 122 -8.27 12.60 -8.79
CA ILE A 122 -7.97 13.32 -7.56
C ILE A 122 -8.29 12.45 -6.35
N ILE A 123 -9.44 11.75 -6.36
CA ILE A 123 -9.86 10.85 -5.28
C ILE A 123 -8.83 9.74 -5.09
N TRP A 124 -8.44 9.07 -6.17
CA TRP A 124 -7.45 7.99 -6.14
C TRP A 124 -6.07 8.49 -5.66
N GLY A 125 -5.60 9.62 -6.18
CA GLY A 125 -4.34 10.21 -5.76
C GLY A 125 -4.31 10.56 -4.27
N ILE A 126 -5.40 11.12 -3.74
CA ILE A 126 -5.51 11.46 -2.32
C ILE A 126 -5.68 10.19 -1.46
N GLY A 127 -6.52 9.24 -1.87
CA GLY A 127 -6.72 7.98 -1.17
C GLY A 127 -5.43 7.19 -0.98
N LEU A 128 -4.64 7.02 -2.04
CA LEU A 128 -3.33 6.36 -1.98
C LEU A 128 -2.34 7.10 -1.06
N LYS A 129 -2.37 8.44 -1.07
CA LYS A 129 -1.53 9.26 -0.19
C LYS A 129 -1.92 9.11 1.27
N ILE A 130 -3.22 9.09 1.59
CA ILE A 130 -3.71 8.87 2.96
C ILE A 130 -3.33 7.46 3.41
N ALA A 131 -3.58 6.45 2.58
CA ALA A 131 -3.26 5.05 2.87
C ALA A 131 -1.76 4.86 3.19
N LYS A 132 -0.87 5.42 2.37
CA LYS A 132 0.58 5.39 2.60
C LYS A 132 1.00 6.10 3.89
N LYS A 133 0.47 7.30 4.14
CA LYS A 133 0.81 8.08 5.34
C LYS A 133 0.30 7.39 6.60
N MET A 134 -0.94 6.90 6.59
CA MET A 134 -1.53 6.23 7.73
C MET A 134 -0.81 4.91 8.02
N ARG A 135 -0.48 4.10 7.01
CA ARG A 135 0.39 2.91 7.18
C ARG A 135 1.67 3.25 7.94
N ASN A 136 2.40 4.29 7.51
CA ASN A 136 3.64 4.70 8.16
C ASN A 136 3.42 5.16 9.61
N ILE A 137 2.28 5.80 9.91
CA ILE A 137 1.93 6.23 11.27
C ILE A 137 1.65 5.01 12.15
N LEU A 138 0.86 4.05 11.65
CA LEU A 138 0.53 2.80 12.34
C LEU A 138 1.80 2.00 12.66
N GLU A 139 2.65 1.75 11.66
CA GLU A 139 3.90 1.00 11.81
C GLU A 139 4.88 1.68 12.77
N LYS A 140 5.01 3.01 12.74
CA LYS A 140 5.84 3.76 13.71
C LYS A 140 5.35 3.64 15.17
N ASN A 141 4.08 3.29 15.36
CA ASN A 141 3.47 3.04 16.67
C ASN A 141 3.35 1.54 17.00
N ASP A 142 4.15 0.69 16.34
CA ASP A 142 4.27 -0.75 16.55
C ASP A 142 3.05 -1.59 16.12
N PHE A 143 2.08 -1.01 15.40
CA PHE A 143 1.04 -1.79 14.74
C PHE A 143 1.61 -2.43 13.47
N LYS A 144 1.48 -3.74 13.35
CA LYS A 144 2.07 -4.48 12.24
C LYS A 144 1.09 -4.62 11.08
N ILE A 145 1.30 -3.82 10.04
CA ILE A 145 0.44 -3.78 8.86
C ILE A 145 0.98 -4.73 7.79
N LEU A 146 0.17 -5.73 7.43
CA LEU A 146 0.49 -6.70 6.38
C LEU A 146 0.15 -6.17 5.00
N ASP A 147 -0.99 -5.48 4.89
CA ASP A 147 -1.49 -5.03 3.61
C ASP A 147 -2.33 -3.76 3.72
N VAL A 148 -2.42 -3.04 2.60
CA VAL A 148 -3.19 -1.80 2.48
C VAL A 148 -4.00 -1.80 1.19
N GLY A 149 -5.25 -1.39 1.29
CA GLY A 149 -6.17 -1.26 0.16
C GLY A 149 -6.81 0.13 0.11
N VAL A 150 -7.18 0.57 -1.09
CA VAL A 150 -7.98 1.78 -1.30
C VAL A 150 -9.09 1.45 -2.27
N TRP A 151 -10.31 1.85 -1.94
CA TRP A 151 -11.45 1.71 -2.83
C TRP A 151 -12.34 2.93 -2.78
N THR A 152 -12.99 3.26 -3.87
CA THR A 152 -13.99 4.32 -3.94
C THR A 152 -15.08 3.93 -4.91
N ASP A 153 -16.30 4.43 -4.69
CA ASP A 153 -17.37 4.41 -5.68
C ASP A 153 -17.23 5.53 -6.73
N GLU A 154 -16.13 6.31 -6.63
CA GLU A 154 -15.81 7.47 -7.46
C GLU A 154 -16.85 8.59 -7.39
N LYS A 155 -17.69 8.59 -6.35
CA LYS A 155 -18.81 9.53 -6.19
C LYS A 155 -18.91 10.10 -4.78
N LYS A 156 -19.11 9.25 -3.78
CA LYS A 156 -19.48 9.65 -2.41
C LYS A 156 -18.63 9.02 -1.33
N ILE A 157 -17.99 7.89 -1.60
CA ILE A 157 -17.31 7.10 -0.59
C ILE A 157 -15.87 6.82 -1.00
N LEU A 158 -14.95 7.02 -0.07
CA LEU A 158 -13.58 6.53 -0.12
C LEU A 158 -13.32 5.63 1.10
N THR A 159 -12.82 4.42 0.85
CA THR A 159 -12.41 3.49 1.89
C THR A 159 -10.91 3.25 1.85
N ILE A 160 -10.32 3.12 3.04
CA ILE A 160 -8.93 2.74 3.21
C ILE A 160 -8.91 1.51 4.11
N LEU A 161 -8.39 0.41 3.57
CA LEU A 161 -8.31 -0.88 4.24
C LEU A 161 -6.89 -1.10 4.75
N PHE A 162 -6.79 -1.65 5.95
CA PHE A 162 -5.56 -2.17 6.53
C PHE A 162 -5.79 -3.61 6.98
N GLU A 163 -4.90 -4.51 6.61
CA GLU A 163 -4.79 -5.81 7.27
C GLU A 163 -3.68 -5.70 8.32
N SER A 164 -4.00 -5.97 9.58
CA SER A 164 -3.09 -5.83 10.72
C SER A 164 -2.95 -7.13 11.50
N GLU A 165 -1.73 -7.48 11.93
CA GLU A 165 -1.52 -8.60 12.88
C GLU A 165 -2.08 -8.27 14.26
N ASN A 166 -2.16 -6.99 14.61
CA ASN A 166 -2.60 -6.54 15.92
C ASN A 166 -3.44 -5.25 15.85
N ILE A 167 -4.45 -5.17 16.69
CA ILE A 167 -5.27 -3.95 16.88
C ILE A 167 -5.19 -3.41 18.31
N CYS A 168 -4.65 -4.22 19.22
CA CYS A 168 -4.35 -3.90 20.60
C CYS A 168 -2.88 -4.22 20.89
N LEU A 169 -2.22 -3.33 21.63
CA LEU A 169 -0.85 -3.46 22.10
C LEU A 169 -0.83 -3.42 23.63
N SER A 170 0.23 -3.94 24.24
CA SER A 170 0.44 -3.77 25.67
C SER A 170 0.61 -2.30 26.04
N ASN A 171 0.41 -1.94 27.32
CA ASN A 171 0.57 -0.56 27.77
C ASN A 171 2.03 -0.07 27.71
N VAL A 172 3.00 -0.97 27.58
CA VAL A 172 4.42 -0.67 27.85
C VAL A 172 5.30 -0.90 26.63
N LYS A 173 6.01 0.14 26.19
CA LYS A 173 6.98 0.10 25.09
C LYS A 173 8.41 0.13 25.62
N LYS A 174 9.22 -0.83 25.18
CA LYS A 174 10.67 -0.81 25.35
C LYS A 174 11.28 0.28 24.47
N HIS A 175 12.00 1.22 25.07
CA HIS A 175 12.71 2.29 24.37
C HIS A 175 14.21 2.09 24.54
N ILE A 176 14.87 1.84 23.41
CA ILE A 176 16.31 1.63 23.36
C ILE A 176 16.99 2.99 23.29
N GLY A 177 17.76 3.29 24.33
CA GLY A 177 18.57 4.48 24.48
C GLY A 177 19.94 4.38 23.82
N PRO A 178 20.82 5.36 24.12
CA PRO A 178 22.16 5.40 23.57
C PRO A 178 23.06 4.31 24.19
N PRO A 179 24.22 4.03 23.57
CA PRO A 179 25.25 3.20 24.19
C PRO A 179 25.74 3.80 25.52
N VAL A 180 26.09 2.93 26.45
CA VAL A 180 26.76 3.31 27.70
C VAL A 180 28.11 3.96 27.37
N GLY A 181 28.45 5.07 28.04
CA GLY A 181 29.65 5.87 27.80
C GLY A 181 29.56 6.88 26.65
N SER A 182 28.41 6.99 25.98
CA SER A 182 28.25 7.96 24.89
C SER A 182 27.97 9.38 25.40
N SER A 183 28.25 10.39 24.58
CA SER A 183 28.03 11.81 24.93
C SER A 183 26.60 12.13 25.39
N ASN A 184 25.60 11.37 24.91
CA ASN A 184 24.18 11.61 25.16
C ASN A 184 23.62 10.78 26.33
N GLU A 185 24.48 10.04 27.03
CA GLU A 185 24.09 9.15 28.12
C GLU A 185 23.40 9.90 29.26
N MET A 186 24.02 10.97 29.75
CA MET A 186 23.48 11.74 30.88
C MET A 186 22.15 12.41 30.54
N ASP A 187 21.98 12.88 29.31
CA ASP A 187 20.72 13.49 28.86
C ASP A 187 19.58 12.47 28.82
N PHE A 188 19.86 11.25 28.37
CA PHE A 188 18.89 10.16 28.37
C PHE A 188 18.48 9.79 29.80
N ILE A 189 19.46 9.60 30.70
CA ILE A 189 19.20 9.25 32.10
C ILE A 189 18.38 10.37 32.77
N LYS A 190 18.83 11.63 32.69
CA LYS A 190 18.13 12.78 33.30
C LYS A 190 16.69 12.89 32.80
N LYS A 191 16.48 12.73 31.48
CA LYS A 191 15.15 12.80 30.87
C LYS A 191 14.22 11.76 31.44
N TYR A 192 14.66 10.51 31.54
CA TYR A 192 13.77 9.40 31.87
C TYR A 192 13.70 9.06 33.35
N PHE A 193 14.75 9.34 34.12
CA PHE A 193 14.73 9.17 35.58
C PHE A 193 13.74 10.13 36.25
N ASN A 194 13.62 11.35 35.72
CA ASN A 194 12.69 12.37 36.25
C ASN A 194 11.28 12.29 35.64
N MET A 195 11.04 11.40 34.66
CA MET A 195 9.76 11.32 33.98
C MET A 195 8.81 10.42 34.78
N GLY A 196 7.91 11.04 35.55
CA GLY A 196 7.07 10.36 36.55
C GLY A 196 6.11 9.27 36.06
N ASN A 197 5.98 9.08 34.74
CA ASN A 197 5.16 8.01 34.16
C ASN A 197 5.98 6.86 33.56
N ILE A 198 7.30 6.81 33.77
CA ILE A 198 8.11 5.65 33.37
C ILE A 198 7.67 4.41 34.15
N VAL A 199 7.51 3.30 33.45
CA VAL A 199 7.08 2.02 34.03
C VAL A 199 8.25 1.30 34.66
N ALA A 200 9.43 1.32 34.01
CA ALA A 200 10.66 0.74 34.56
C ALA A 200 11.92 1.31 33.87
N GLY A 201 13.05 1.24 34.58
CA GLY A 201 14.33 1.81 34.16
C GLY A 201 14.49 3.28 34.58
N PRO A 202 15.55 3.96 34.10
CA PRO A 202 16.57 3.49 33.18
C PRO A 202 17.46 2.38 33.77
N TYR A 203 17.77 1.35 32.99
CA TYR A 203 18.73 0.28 33.34
C TYR A 203 19.54 -0.14 32.11
N ILE A 204 20.63 -0.89 32.31
CA ILE A 204 21.50 -1.35 31.23
C ILE A 204 21.07 -2.75 30.79
N GLU A 205 20.89 -2.94 29.48
CA GLU A 205 20.74 -4.26 28.86
C GLU A 205 21.73 -4.39 27.70
N GLY A 206 22.67 -5.33 27.83
CA GLY A 206 23.82 -5.41 26.92
C GLY A 206 24.69 -4.17 27.02
N ARG A 207 24.79 -3.40 25.92
CA ARG A 207 25.64 -2.18 25.84
C ARG A 207 24.82 -0.88 25.79
N ARG A 208 23.51 -0.92 26.06
CA ARG A 208 22.62 0.23 25.88
C ARG A 208 21.74 0.46 27.10
N TRP A 209 21.40 1.73 27.29
CA TRP A 209 20.35 2.13 28.23
C TRP A 209 18.98 1.76 27.71
N ILE A 210 18.12 1.24 28.59
CA ILE A 210 16.75 0.85 28.29
C ILE A 210 15.82 1.51 29.28
N VAL A 211 14.66 1.98 28.79
CA VAL A 211 13.51 2.33 29.62
C VAL A 211 12.25 1.67 29.07
N TYR A 212 11.34 1.31 29.97
CA TYR A 212 9.99 0.90 29.65
C TYR A 212 9.06 2.07 29.90
N LYS A 213 8.49 2.62 28.83
CA LYS A 213 7.60 3.78 28.91
C LYS A 213 6.18 3.42 28.49
N PRO A 214 5.16 4.13 29.00
CA PRO A 214 3.79 3.91 28.58
C PRO A 214 3.64 4.26 27.09
N ARG A 215 2.82 3.48 26.37
CA ARG A 215 2.41 3.82 25.01
C ARG A 215 1.41 4.97 25.05
N LYS A 216 1.51 5.86 24.07
CA LYS A 216 0.49 6.89 23.86
C LYS A 216 -0.81 6.29 23.32
N TYR A 217 -0.71 5.26 22.47
CA TYR A 217 -1.85 4.54 21.92
C TYR A 217 -1.64 3.04 22.12
N THR A 218 -2.65 2.38 22.66
CA THR A 218 -2.68 0.92 22.81
C THR A 218 -3.67 0.27 21.87
N LYS A 219 -4.70 1.01 21.43
CA LYS A 219 -5.65 0.56 20.39
C LYS A 219 -5.39 1.29 19.09
N ILE A 220 -5.52 0.57 17.97
CA ILE A 220 -5.32 1.12 16.63
C ILE A 220 -6.36 2.20 16.31
N ASN A 221 -7.60 2.04 16.81
CA ASN A 221 -8.68 3.00 16.62
C ASN A 221 -8.31 4.38 17.17
N ASP A 222 -7.80 4.43 18.40
CA ASP A 222 -7.44 5.69 19.07
C ASP A 222 -6.35 6.43 18.28
N LEU A 223 -5.38 5.69 17.74
CA LEU A 223 -4.33 6.25 16.89
C LEU A 223 -4.88 6.78 15.56
N ILE A 224 -5.77 6.02 14.90
CA ILE A 224 -6.40 6.44 13.64
C ILE A 224 -7.20 7.72 13.88
N MET A 225 -8.07 7.75 14.89
CA MET A 225 -8.94 8.89 15.18
C MET A 225 -8.14 10.15 15.54
N ASP A 226 -7.04 10.04 16.30
CA ASP A 226 -6.17 11.19 16.62
C ASP A 226 -5.37 11.69 15.40
N LYS A 227 -4.91 10.80 14.52
CA LYS A 227 -3.96 11.16 13.45
C LYS A 227 -4.56 11.38 12.08
N LEU A 228 -5.74 10.86 11.79
CA LEU A 228 -6.30 10.91 10.44
C LEU A 228 -6.56 12.35 9.99
N GLY A 229 -7.12 13.20 10.86
CA GLY A 229 -7.36 14.61 10.56
C GLY A 229 -6.08 15.41 10.28
N GLN A 230 -4.94 14.99 10.84
CA GLN A 230 -3.63 15.63 10.63
C GLN A 230 -3.01 15.22 9.29
N ILE A 231 -3.59 14.26 8.57
CA ILE A 231 -3.13 13.87 7.23
C ILE A 231 -3.59 14.93 6.23
N GLY A 232 -2.70 15.91 5.99
CA GLY A 232 -2.98 17.00 5.06
C GLY A 232 -3.44 16.48 3.69
N SER A 233 -4.44 17.16 3.11
CA SER A 233 -5.26 16.83 1.93
C SER A 233 -6.60 16.13 2.21
N ILE A 234 -6.83 15.60 3.42
CA ILE A 234 -8.11 14.94 3.73
C ILE A 234 -9.29 15.94 3.74
N GLU A 235 -9.10 17.12 4.36
CA GLU A 235 -10.11 18.19 4.43
C GLU A 235 -10.56 18.68 3.04
N LYS A 236 -9.71 18.56 2.02
CA LYS A 236 -10.03 18.98 0.65
C LYS A 236 -11.11 18.11 0.03
N ILE A 237 -11.21 16.85 0.46
CA ILE A 237 -12.11 15.86 -0.14
C ILE A 237 -13.31 15.54 0.73
N LEU A 238 -13.25 15.78 2.05
CA LEU A 238 -14.33 15.40 2.96
C LEU A 238 -15.60 16.22 2.70
N GLU A 239 -16.72 15.54 2.48
CA GLU A 239 -18.05 16.16 2.48
C GLU A 239 -18.54 16.38 3.92
N ARG A 240 -18.21 15.46 4.82
CA ARG A 240 -18.57 15.49 6.24
C ARG A 240 -17.31 15.25 7.08
N SER A 241 -17.24 15.89 8.24
CA SER A 241 -16.14 15.69 9.20
C SER A 241 -16.19 14.33 9.92
N GLU A 242 -17.29 13.60 9.77
CA GLU A 242 -17.48 12.30 10.39
C GLU A 242 -16.59 11.25 9.73
N ILE A 243 -15.77 10.61 10.56
CA ILE A 243 -14.90 9.50 10.18
C ILE A 243 -15.48 8.25 10.83
N THR A 244 -15.78 7.23 10.02
CA THR A 244 -16.22 5.94 10.54
C THR A 244 -15.11 4.92 10.37
N VAL A 245 -14.80 4.18 11.42
CA VAL A 245 -13.83 3.08 11.39
C VAL A 245 -14.56 1.78 11.69
N PHE A 246 -14.51 0.84 10.76
CA PHE A 246 -15.06 -0.49 10.91
C PHE A 246 -13.95 -1.50 11.17
N PHE A 247 -14.26 -2.51 11.98
CA PHE A 247 -13.36 -3.60 12.32
C PHE A 247 -13.97 -4.92 11.85
N ASP A 248 -13.13 -5.76 11.25
CA ASP A 248 -13.44 -7.14 10.89
C ASP A 248 -14.80 -7.28 10.18
N GLU A 249 -15.80 -7.90 10.80
CA GLU A 249 -17.12 -8.12 10.21
C GLU A 249 -17.93 -6.83 10.02
N ASP A 250 -17.66 -5.77 10.79
CA ASP A 250 -18.42 -4.53 10.73
C ASP A 250 -18.28 -3.82 9.38
N ILE A 251 -17.25 -4.16 8.59
CA ILE A 251 -17.05 -3.63 7.23
C ILE A 251 -18.23 -3.97 6.31
N PHE A 252 -19.02 -5.01 6.62
CA PHE A 252 -20.22 -5.39 5.86
C PHE A 252 -21.39 -4.40 6.03
N ASN A 253 -21.28 -3.41 6.93
CA ASN A 253 -22.17 -2.26 6.96
C ASN A 253 -22.07 -1.43 5.66
N ILE A 254 -20.95 -1.52 4.93
CA ILE A 254 -20.79 -0.96 3.59
C ILE A 254 -21.45 -1.91 2.58
N LYS A 255 -22.77 -1.77 2.40
CA LYS A 255 -23.61 -2.63 1.54
C LYS A 255 -23.48 -2.32 0.04
N THR A 256 -22.27 -2.02 -0.44
CA THR A 256 -22.01 -1.71 -1.85
C THR A 256 -21.42 -2.93 -2.56
N PRO A 257 -22.07 -3.50 -3.60
CA PRO A 257 -21.57 -4.70 -4.28
C PRO A 257 -20.17 -4.57 -4.86
N SER A 258 -19.83 -3.41 -5.43
CA SER A 258 -18.49 -3.15 -5.99
C SER A 258 -17.40 -3.08 -4.92
N PHE A 259 -17.72 -2.60 -3.71
CA PHE A 259 -16.82 -2.66 -2.55
C PHE A 259 -16.58 -4.11 -2.12
N LEU A 260 -17.63 -4.92 -2.00
CA LEU A 260 -17.50 -6.33 -1.61
C LEU A 260 -16.73 -7.16 -2.66
N ILE A 261 -16.86 -6.83 -3.95
CA ILE A 261 -16.04 -7.43 -5.01
C ILE A 261 -14.58 -7.02 -4.84
N TYR A 262 -14.30 -5.74 -4.56
CA TYR A 262 -12.97 -5.25 -4.30
C TYR A 262 -12.36 -5.91 -3.06
N LEU A 263 -13.08 -5.98 -1.95
CA LEU A 263 -12.69 -6.64 -0.71
C LEU A 263 -12.29 -8.10 -0.97
N LYS A 264 -13.08 -8.84 -1.76
CA LYS A 264 -12.75 -10.21 -2.18
C LYS A 264 -11.41 -10.28 -2.90
N LYS A 265 -11.18 -9.39 -3.88
CA LYS A 265 -9.92 -9.32 -4.64
C LYS A 265 -8.74 -8.99 -3.72
N TRP A 266 -8.93 -8.02 -2.84
CA TRP A 266 -7.90 -7.48 -1.96
C TRP A 266 -7.43 -8.52 -0.93
N ILE A 267 -8.35 -9.32 -0.37
CA ILE A 267 -8.00 -10.36 0.61
C ILE A 267 -7.46 -11.62 -0.05
N ILE A 268 -8.06 -12.07 -1.16
CA ILE A 268 -7.67 -13.35 -1.79
C ILE A 268 -6.37 -13.22 -2.59
N LYS A 269 -6.11 -12.07 -3.24
CA LYS A 269 -4.91 -11.78 -4.06
C LYS A 269 -4.48 -12.87 -5.03
N LYS A 270 -5.42 -13.64 -5.56
CA LYS A 270 -5.15 -14.72 -6.52
C LYS A 270 -5.35 -14.25 -7.95
N TYR A 271 -4.31 -14.37 -8.77
CA TYR A 271 -4.43 -14.18 -10.22
C TYR A 271 -5.31 -15.27 -10.82
N LYS A 272 -6.38 -14.87 -11.49
CA LYS A 272 -7.34 -15.82 -12.10
C LYS A 272 -6.81 -16.55 -13.32
N TRP A 273 -5.78 -15.98 -13.96
CA TRP A 273 -5.13 -16.58 -15.12
C TRP A 273 -4.06 -17.60 -14.73
N ILE A 274 -3.72 -17.73 -13.44
CA ILE A 274 -2.86 -18.81 -12.94
C ILE A 274 -3.72 -20.05 -12.72
N LYS A 275 -3.49 -21.07 -13.55
CA LYS A 275 -3.94 -22.45 -13.36
C LYS A 275 -2.68 -23.32 -13.35
N ILE A 276 -2.43 -23.99 -12.24
CA ILE A 276 -1.35 -24.97 -12.06
C ILE A 276 -1.99 -26.35 -12.13
#